data_AF-W0LCI7-F1
#
_entry.id   AF-W0LCI7-F1
#
_cell.length_a   1.000
_cell.length_b   1.000
_cell.length_c   1.000
_cell.angle_alpha   90.00
_cell.angle_beta   90.00
_cell.angle_gamma   90.00
#
_symmetry.space_group_name_H-M   'P 1'
#
loop_
_entity.id
_entity.type
_entity.pdbx_description
1 polymer ?
#
loop_
_entity_poly.entity_id
_entity_poly.type
_entity_poly.pdbx_seq_one_letter_code
_entity_poly.pdbx_strand_id
1 'polypeptide(L)'
;MNTTKTLLALMQTMKQSASVHDWHAVQKNDAQIATVLTALTGQKLDETELNMLGKLQQAHQQILHYCQNQRDILAEKMSHAVQHREGATAYAAFMSSEELG
;
A
#
# COMPACT_ATOMS: atom_id res chain seq x y z
N MET A 1 -21.68 17.18 -12.24
CA MET A 1 -20.37 16.98 -11.55
C MET A 1 -19.50 16.19 -12.52
N ASN A 2 -18.31 16.65 -12.89
CA ASN A 2 -17.48 15.95 -13.89
C ASN A 2 -16.79 14.75 -13.25
N THR A 3 -17.50 13.62 -13.17
CA THR A 3 -17.04 12.35 -12.57
C THR A 3 -15.64 11.96 -13.03
N THR A 4 -15.37 12.08 -14.33
CA THR A 4 -14.07 11.80 -14.95
C THR A 4 -12.93 12.64 -14.38
N LYS A 5 -13.15 13.93 -14.12
CA LYS A 5 -12.14 14.81 -13.50
C LYS A 5 -11.88 14.44 -12.05
N THR A 6 -12.93 14.09 -11.30
CA THR A 6 -12.81 13.65 -9.91
C THR A 6 -12.03 12.33 -9.82
N LEU A 7 -12.36 11.35 -10.66
CA LEU A 7 -11.64 10.07 -10.71
C LEU A 7 -10.18 10.24 -11.12
N LEU A 8 -9.90 11.11 -12.09
CA LEU A 8 -8.52 11.42 -12.50
C LEU A 8 -7.72 12.04 -11.35
N ALA A 9 -8.28 13.01 -10.64
CA ALA A 9 -7.63 13.65 -9.50
C ALA A 9 -7.36 12.64 -8.37
N LEU A 10 -8.37 11.82 -8.02
CA LEU A 10 -8.21 10.78 -7.01
C LEU A 10 -7.09 9.80 -7.39
N MET A 11 -7.08 9.33 -8.64
CA MET A 11 -6.03 8.44 -9.15
C MET A 11 -4.63 9.07 -9.04
N GLN A 12 -4.46 10.35 -9.41
CA GLN A 12 -3.18 11.04 -9.31
C GLN A 12 -2.73 11.20 -7.86
N THR A 13 -3.64 11.58 -6.97
CA THR A 13 -3.35 11.69 -5.54
C THR A 13 -2.98 10.33 -4.95
N MET A 14 -3.69 9.26 -5.28
CA MET A 14 -3.38 7.90 -4.78
C MET A 14 -1.98 7.45 -5.22
N LYS A 15 -1.60 7.70 -6.49
CA LYS A 15 -0.25 7.42 -7.00
C LYS A 15 0.83 8.20 -6.26
N GLN A 16 0.57 9.49 -6.00
CA GLN A 16 1.50 10.33 -5.26
C GLN A 16 1.64 9.90 -3.81
N SER A 17 0.53 9.60 -3.12
CA SER A 17 0.56 9.10 -1.74
C SER A 17 1.31 7.77 -1.63
N ALA A 18 1.13 6.87 -2.62
CA ALA A 18 1.87 5.63 -2.68
C ALA A 18 3.38 5.87 -2.86
N SER A 19 3.79 6.78 -3.76
CA SER A 19 5.22 7.03 -4.04
C SER A 19 5.97 7.64 -2.85
N VAL A 20 5.27 8.38 -1.98
CA VAL A 20 5.85 8.94 -0.75
C VAL A 20 5.62 8.05 0.49
N HIS A 21 5.11 6.82 0.30
CA HIS A 21 4.82 5.85 1.36
C HIS A 21 3.83 6.37 2.43
N ASP A 22 2.96 7.32 2.08
CA ASP A 22 1.89 7.80 2.95
C ASP A 22 0.68 6.84 2.86
N TRP A 23 0.79 5.72 3.56
CA TRP A 23 -0.21 4.65 3.55
C TRP A 23 -1.58 5.10 4.07
N HIS A 24 -1.60 6.03 5.02
CA HIS A 24 -2.84 6.59 5.54
C HIS A 24 -3.55 7.42 4.48
N ALA A 25 -2.83 8.25 3.71
CA ALA A 25 -3.39 8.97 2.58
C ALA A 25 -3.85 8.02 1.46
N VAL A 26 -3.12 6.93 1.19
CA VAL A 26 -3.56 5.88 0.25
C VAL A 26 -4.91 5.30 0.67
N GLN A 27 -5.07 4.90 1.94
CA GLN A 27 -6.32 4.35 2.46
C GLN A 27 -7.47 5.36 2.39
N LYS A 28 -7.22 6.62 2.74
CA LYS A 28 -8.23 7.69 2.65
C LYS A 28 -8.69 7.91 1.21
N ASN A 29 -7.76 7.91 0.26
CA ASN A 29 -8.08 8.09 -1.15
C ASN A 29 -8.87 6.89 -1.70
N ASP A 30 -8.50 5.67 -1.31
CA ASP A 30 -9.23 4.46 -1.65
C ASP A 30 -10.71 4.50 -1.18
N ALA A 31 -10.95 4.94 0.05
CA ALA A 31 -12.32 5.12 0.56
C ALA A 31 -13.12 6.17 -0.23
N GLN A 32 -12.47 7.25 -0.68
CA GLN A 32 -13.10 8.26 -1.53
C GLN A 32 -13.43 7.70 -2.92
N ILE A 33 -12.52 6.91 -3.51
CA ILE A 33 -12.77 6.19 -4.77
C ILE A 33 -13.97 5.26 -4.60
N ALA A 34 -14.02 4.45 -3.53
CA ALA A 34 -15.14 3.55 -3.27
C ALA A 34 -16.48 4.29 -3.14
N THR A 35 -16.48 5.48 -2.53
CA THR A 35 -17.67 6.33 -2.42
C THR A 35 -18.15 6.78 -3.80
N VAL A 36 -17.24 7.24 -4.66
CA VAL A 36 -17.58 7.68 -6.02
C VAL A 36 -18.08 6.49 -6.85
N LEU A 37 -17.42 5.34 -6.79
CA LEU A 37 -17.84 4.13 -7.51
C LEU A 37 -19.22 3.65 -7.06
N THR A 38 -19.51 3.70 -5.77
CA THR A 38 -20.83 3.37 -5.22
C THR A 38 -21.90 4.31 -5.77
N ALA A 39 -21.61 5.62 -5.82
CA ALA A 39 -22.54 6.61 -6.35
C ALA A 39 -22.82 6.42 -7.86
N LEU A 40 -21.87 5.87 -8.62
CA LEU A 40 -22.03 5.57 -10.06
C LEU A 40 -22.77 4.26 -10.33
N THR A 41 -22.99 3.43 -9.31
CA THR A 41 -23.67 2.14 -9.48
C THR A 41 -25.10 2.35 -9.97
N GLY A 42 -25.47 1.69 -11.07
CA GLY A 42 -26.80 1.80 -11.67
C GLY A 42 -27.01 3.02 -12.58
N GLN A 43 -26.01 3.90 -12.73
CA GLN A 43 -26.07 5.01 -13.69
C GLN A 43 -25.68 4.53 -15.09
N LYS A 44 -26.30 5.11 -16.13
CA LYS A 44 -25.82 4.95 -17.50
C LYS A 44 -24.56 5.78 -17.68
N LEU A 45 -23.44 5.10 -17.87
CA LEU A 45 -22.14 5.73 -18.11
C LEU A 45 -21.90 5.87 -19.61
N ASP A 46 -21.28 6.98 -19.99
CA ASP A 46 -20.80 7.15 -21.36
C ASP A 46 -19.44 6.45 -21.58
N GLU A 47 -18.99 6.40 -22.83
CA GLU A 47 -17.74 5.75 -23.21
C GLU A 47 -16.51 6.40 -22.56
N THR A 48 -16.56 7.71 -22.30
CA THR A 48 -15.47 8.45 -21.65
C THR A 48 -15.35 8.06 -20.18
N GLU A 49 -16.48 7.96 -19.49
CA GLU A 49 -16.57 7.50 -18.11
C GLU A 49 -16.10 6.05 -17.96
N LEU A 50 -16.56 5.16 -18.85
CA LEU A 50 -16.10 3.77 -18.88
C LEU A 50 -14.60 3.65 -19.11
N ASN A 51 -14.03 4.43 -20.04
CA ASN A 51 -12.59 4.48 -20.26
C ASN A 51 -11.82 4.94 -19.01
N MET A 52 -12.35 5.94 -18.30
CA MET A 52 -11.73 6.44 -17.07
C MET A 52 -11.80 5.40 -15.95
N LEU A 53 -12.90 4.64 -15.83
CA LEU A 53 -12.99 3.53 -14.89
C LEU A 53 -11.96 2.44 -15.18
N GLY A 54 -11.73 2.11 -16.46
CA GLY A 54 -10.67 1.17 -16.85
C GLY A 54 -9.27 1.66 -16.44
N LYS A 55 -8.96 2.94 -16.66
CA LYS A 55 -7.70 3.56 -16.22
C LYS A 55 -7.54 3.55 -14.70
N LEU A 56 -8.61 3.85 -13.98
CA LEU A 56 -8.64 3.82 -12.52
C LEU A 56 -8.36 2.40 -11.99
N GLN A 57 -9.00 1.39 -12.57
CA GLN A 57 -8.80 -0.01 -12.20
C GLN A 57 -7.33 -0.43 -12.39
N GLN A 58 -6.73 -0.09 -13.54
CA GLN A 58 -5.32 -0.40 -13.80
C GLN A 58 -4.40 0.29 -12.78
N ALA A 59 -4.65 1.57 -12.47
CA ALA A 59 -3.87 2.30 -11.47
C ALA A 59 -4.00 1.69 -10.07
N HIS A 60 -5.20 1.26 -9.68
CA HIS A 60 -5.45 0.62 -8.40
C HIS A 60 -4.67 -0.69 -8.28
N GLN A 61 -4.70 -1.55 -9.30
CA GLN A 61 -3.92 -2.79 -9.34
C GLN A 61 -2.41 -2.55 -9.21
N GLN A 62 -1.88 -1.53 -9.88
CA GLN A 62 -0.47 -1.16 -9.76
C GLN A 62 -0.12 -0.73 -8.33
N ILE A 63 -0.96 0.08 -7.69
CA ILE A 63 -0.75 0.55 -6.32
C ILE A 63 -0.86 -0.61 -5.33
N LEU A 64 -1.83 -1.51 -5.52
CA LEU A 64 -1.97 -2.70 -4.70
C LEU A 64 -0.71 -3.57 -4.76
N HIS A 65 -0.19 -3.83 -5.96
CA HIS A 65 1.05 -4.58 -6.15
C HIS A 65 2.23 -3.89 -5.48
N TYR A 66 2.34 -2.57 -5.63
CA TYR A 66 3.37 -1.79 -4.95
C TYR A 66 3.28 -1.89 -3.42
N CYS A 67 2.09 -1.75 -2.84
CA CYS A 67 1.88 -1.91 -1.40
C CYS A 67 2.21 -3.32 -0.90
N GLN A 68 1.90 -4.36 -1.68
CA GLN A 68 2.27 -5.74 -1.37
C GLN A 68 3.80 -5.90 -1.33
N ASN A 69 4.50 -5.43 -2.35
CA ASN A 69 5.97 -5.50 -2.39
C ASN A 69 6.60 -4.77 -1.20
N GLN A 70 6.10 -3.58 -0.83
CA GLN A 70 6.60 -2.83 0.32
C GLN A 70 6.36 -3.56 1.64
N ARG A 71 5.22 -4.25 1.78
CA ARG A 71 4.93 -5.09 2.94
C ARG A 71 5.88 -6.28 3.02
N ASP A 72 6.19 -6.92 1.90
CA ASP A 72 7.08 -8.08 1.86
C ASP A 72 8.53 -7.67 2.22
N ILE A 73 9.00 -6.53 1.70
CA ILE A 73 10.29 -5.92 2.09
C ILE A 73 10.33 -5.63 3.60
N LEU A 74 9.24 -5.11 4.17
CA LEU A 74 9.17 -4.84 5.60
C LEU A 74 9.20 -6.14 6.42
N ALA A 75 8.48 -7.17 5.99
CA ALA A 75 8.46 -8.47 6.65
C ALA A 75 9.85 -9.12 6.66
N GLU A 76 10.57 -9.06 5.54
CA GLU A 76 11.95 -9.54 5.43
C GLU A 76 12.87 -8.80 6.41
N LYS A 77 12.81 -7.45 6.44
CA LYS A 77 13.58 -6.64 7.39
C LYS A 77 13.29 -6.98 8.85
N MET A 78 12.03 -7.22 9.19
CA MET A 78 11.64 -7.62 10.55
C MET A 78 12.19 -9.00 10.91
N SER A 79 12.13 -9.96 9.98
CA SER A 79 12.71 -11.30 10.16
C SER A 79 14.22 -11.22 10.43
N HIS A 80 14.94 -10.41 9.64
CA HIS A 80 16.37 -10.17 9.86
C HIS A 80 16.64 -9.56 11.24
N ALA A 81 15.87 -8.55 11.66
CA ALA A 81 16.06 -7.91 12.95
C ALA A 81 15.84 -8.88 14.13
N VAL A 82 14.85 -9.77 14.03
CA VAL A 82 14.61 -10.83 15.02
C VAL A 82 15.79 -11.79 15.08
N GLN A 83 16.23 -12.30 13.92
CA GLN A 83 17.38 -13.22 13.85
C GLN A 83 18.67 -12.61 14.39
N HIS A 84 18.94 -11.33 14.08
CA HIS A 84 20.11 -10.63 14.60
C HIS A 84 20.05 -10.47 16.13
N ARG A 85 18.87 -10.20 16.69
CA ARG A 85 18.67 -10.12 18.13
C ARG A 85 18.85 -11.48 18.80
N GLU A 86 18.32 -12.55 18.22
CA GLU A 86 18.48 -13.92 18.68
C GLU A 86 19.96 -14.36 18.62
N GLY A 87 20.66 -14.05 17.53
CA GLY A 87 22.11 -14.30 17.43
C GLY A 87 22.91 -13.54 18.48
N ALA A 88 22.68 -12.22 18.62
CA ALA A 88 23.37 -11.40 19.62
C ALA A 88 23.12 -11.88 21.05
N THR A 89 21.89 -12.32 21.36
CA THR A 89 21.56 -12.88 22.68
C THR A 89 22.18 -14.27 22.90
N ALA A 90 22.28 -15.11 21.87
CA ALA A 90 22.98 -16.40 21.97
C ALA A 90 24.48 -16.23 22.25
N TYR A 91 25.14 -15.28 21.57
CA TYR A 91 26.55 -14.96 21.85
C TYR A 91 26.75 -14.41 23.26
N ALA A 92 25.86 -13.53 23.75
CA ALA A 92 25.93 -13.01 25.11
C ALA A 92 25.74 -14.13 26.16
N ALA A 93 24.77 -15.04 25.95
CA ALA A 93 24.54 -16.16 26.85
C ALA A 93 25.71 -17.15 26.89
N PHE A 94 26.37 -17.39 25.76
CA PHE A 94 27.56 -18.25 25.68
C PHE A 94 28.75 -17.65 26.44
N MET A 95 29.06 -16.37 26.21
CA MET A 95 30.13 -15.66 26.91
C MET A 95 29.92 -15.62 28.43
N SER A 96 28.68 -15.38 28.89
CA SER A 96 28.36 -15.41 30.32
C SER A 96 28.41 -16.81 30.94
N SER A 97 28.30 -17.87 30.13
CA SER A 97 28.42 -19.26 30.59
C SER A 97 29.88 -19.73 30.69
N GLU A 98 30.81 -19.13 29.93
CA GLU A 98 32.25 -19.42 30.03
C GLU A 98 32.95 -18.67 31.17
N GLU A 99 32.44 -17.51 31.63
CA GLU A 99 33.01 -16.78 32.79
C GLU A 99 32.64 -17.40 34.16
N LEU A 100 31.72 -18.36 34.19
CA LEU A 100 31.26 -19.06 35.42
C LEU A 100 31.83 -20.48 35.57
N GLY A 101 32.73 -20.92 34.67
CA GLY A 101 33.47 -22.19 34.77
C GLY A 101 34.91 -21.98 35.21
#